data_AF-A0A315XD16-F1
#
_entry.id   AF-A0A315XD16-F1
#
_cell.length_a   1.000
_cell.length_b   1.000
_cell.length_c   1.000
_cell.angle_alpha   90.00
_cell.angle_beta   90.00
_cell.angle_gamma   90.00
#
_symmetry.space_group_name_H-M   'P 1'
#
loop_
_entity.id
_entity.type
_entity.pdbx_description
1 polymer ?
#
loop_
_entity_poly.entity_id
_entity_poly.type
_entity_poly.pdbx_seq_one_letter_code
_entity_poly.pdbx_strand_id
1 'polypeptide(L)'
;MSITGLLQQSKRPESKIYGVVAGVVTNNKDPDKMGRVKVKIPRISTEEESNWARIVTFMAGKERGAFFLPEIDDEVLVAFEFGDINMPYVIGSLWNGIDKSPEDNSNGKNNIRVIKSRSGHIIRLDDTENNEKIEIIDKTEKNIIIIDTKKNTISIKSDKDIELSAPNGKISMEAKDIQTKSSASTKIEAMDFQTKSSASTKIEALDIQAKSSTTTKIEASAKMDIKAAMIDVNASGIMNIKGSLLNLN
;
A
#
# COMPACT_ATOMS: atom_id res chain seq x y z
N MET A 1 -32.18 9.94 43.39
CA MET A 1 -30.95 10.54 43.94
C MET A 1 -30.17 11.16 42.78
N SER A 2 -29.93 12.47 42.82
CA SER A 2 -29.20 13.18 41.76
C SER A 2 -27.70 12.84 41.82
N ILE A 3 -27.03 12.70 40.67
CA ILE A 3 -25.57 12.45 40.54
C ILE A 3 -24.76 13.48 41.35
N THR A 4 -25.30 14.69 41.47
CA THR A 4 -24.75 15.79 42.27
C THR A 4 -24.60 15.45 43.76
N GLY A 5 -25.44 14.56 44.32
CA GLY A 5 -25.39 14.18 45.74
C GLY A 5 -24.30 13.15 46.08
N LEU A 6 -23.77 12.43 45.09
CA LEU A 6 -22.70 11.42 45.29
C LEU A 6 -21.29 12.02 45.30
N LEU A 7 -21.13 13.25 44.79
CA LEU A 7 -19.84 13.93 44.69
C LEU A 7 -19.38 14.58 46.02
N GLN A 8 -20.20 14.49 47.09
CA GLN A 8 -19.99 15.24 48.33
C GLN A 8 -19.55 14.35 49.51
N GLN A 9 -18.79 13.29 49.26
CA GLN A 9 -18.09 12.53 50.32
C GLN A 9 -16.56 12.55 50.12
N SER A 10 -15.95 13.47 50.84
CA SER A 10 -14.60 13.43 51.44
C SER A 10 -13.47 12.69 50.71
N LYS A 11 -12.59 13.46 50.06
CA LYS A 11 -11.16 13.14 49.97
C LYS A 11 -10.34 14.38 50.33
N ARG A 12 -9.18 14.16 50.93
CA ARG A 12 -8.14 15.18 51.20
C ARG A 12 -7.92 16.06 49.96
N PRO A 13 -7.42 17.30 50.07
CA PRO A 13 -7.09 18.09 48.89
C PRO A 13 -5.94 17.39 48.13
N GLU A 14 -6.31 16.44 47.26
CA GLU A 14 -5.44 15.92 46.22
C GLU A 14 -5.09 17.11 45.33
N SER A 15 -3.80 17.30 45.09
CA SER A 15 -3.32 18.38 44.22
C SER A 15 -3.89 18.14 42.83
N LYS A 16 -4.84 18.97 42.42
CA LYS A 16 -5.49 18.87 41.11
C LYS A 16 -4.70 19.62 40.06
N ILE A 17 -4.61 19.04 38.88
CA ILE A 17 -4.03 19.70 37.70
C ILE A 17 -5.13 19.84 36.66
N TYR A 18 -5.67 21.05 36.54
CA TYR A 18 -6.76 21.35 35.59
C TYR A 18 -6.27 21.66 34.17
N GLY A 19 -4.95 21.73 33.96
CA GLY A 19 -4.32 21.91 32.65
C GLY A 19 -3.85 20.59 32.04
N VAL A 20 -3.08 20.73 30.96
CA VAL A 20 -2.37 19.61 30.31
C VAL A 20 -0.89 19.71 30.63
N VAL A 21 -0.20 18.57 30.66
CA VAL A 21 1.25 18.50 30.94
C VAL A 21 1.94 17.62 29.91
N ALA A 22 3.20 17.94 29.61
CA ALA A 22 4.06 17.03 28.85
C ALA A 22 4.46 15.85 29.75
N GLY A 23 4.30 14.64 29.22
CA GLY A 23 4.76 13.39 29.82
C GLY A 23 5.63 12.63 28.84
N VAL A 24 6.42 11.69 29.35
CA VAL A 24 7.26 10.80 28.55
C VAL A 24 6.79 9.37 28.78
N VAL A 25 6.52 8.63 27.72
CA VAL A 25 6.03 7.26 27.80
C VAL A 25 7.09 6.35 28.41
N THR A 26 6.73 5.60 29.44
CA THR A 26 7.64 4.67 30.12
C THR A 26 7.28 3.21 29.87
N ASN A 27 6.01 2.93 29.59
CA ASN A 27 5.53 1.58 29.36
C ASN A 27 4.33 1.56 28.42
N ASN A 28 4.40 0.76 27.36
CA ASN A 28 3.32 0.56 26.39
C ASN A 28 2.86 -0.91 26.31
N LYS A 29 3.28 -1.76 27.27
CA LYS A 29 2.88 -3.17 27.37
C LYS A 29 1.68 -3.33 28.32
N ASP A 30 0.52 -2.87 27.86
CA ASP A 30 -0.72 -2.91 28.64
C ASP A 30 -1.19 -4.35 28.95
N PRO A 31 -1.26 -4.77 30.23
CA PRO A 31 -1.68 -6.13 30.61
C PRO A 31 -3.12 -6.44 30.23
N ASP A 32 -4.00 -5.42 30.15
CA ASP A 32 -5.41 -5.59 29.81
C ASP A 32 -5.67 -5.47 28.30
N LYS A 33 -4.62 -5.27 27.50
CA LYS A 33 -4.68 -5.15 26.03
C LYS A 33 -5.64 -4.07 25.52
N MET A 34 -5.78 -2.97 26.28
CA MET A 34 -6.63 -1.83 25.90
C MET A 34 -5.88 -0.80 25.04
N GLY A 35 -4.57 -0.98 24.80
CA GLY A 35 -3.73 -0.03 24.08
C GLY A 35 -3.42 1.23 24.90
N ARG A 36 -3.30 1.09 26.23
CA ARG A 36 -2.92 2.19 27.14
C ARG A 36 -1.40 2.30 27.25
N VAL A 37 -0.95 3.44 27.78
CA VAL A 37 0.46 3.67 28.14
C VAL A 37 0.57 4.15 29.57
N LYS A 38 1.73 3.93 30.20
CA LYS A 38 2.15 4.70 31.37
C LYS A 38 3.12 5.79 30.94
N VAL A 39 3.08 6.90 31.67
CA VAL A 39 3.95 8.05 31.44
C VAL A 39 4.62 8.47 32.74
N LYS A 40 5.84 8.99 32.65
CA LYS A 40 6.42 9.84 33.70
C LYS A 40 6.12 11.30 33.36
N ILE A 41 5.91 12.12 34.37
CA ILE A 41 5.65 13.56 34.18
C ILE A 41 6.76 14.31 34.90
N PRO A 42 7.85 14.70 34.20
CA PRO A 42 9.06 15.25 34.84
C PRO A 42 8.82 16.48 35.72
N ARG A 43 7.77 17.26 35.43
CA ARG A 43 7.37 18.43 36.24
C ARG A 43 6.78 18.07 37.61
N ILE A 44 6.39 16.82 37.82
CA ILE A 44 5.74 16.30 39.03
C ILE A 44 6.70 15.35 39.74
N SER A 45 7.19 14.33 39.03
CA SER A 45 8.17 13.37 39.53
C SER A 45 9.01 12.84 38.38
N THR A 46 10.28 12.57 38.66
CA THR A 46 11.20 11.94 37.69
C THR A 46 11.36 10.43 37.92
N GLU A 47 10.86 9.92 39.04
CA GLU A 47 10.98 8.51 39.44
C GLU A 47 9.66 7.75 39.33
N GLU A 48 8.53 8.44 39.46
CA GLU A 48 7.20 7.81 39.48
C GLU A 48 6.57 7.73 38.09
N GLU A 49 5.95 6.57 37.81
CA GLU A 49 5.09 6.38 36.64
C GLU A 49 3.63 6.64 37.00
N SER A 50 2.86 7.11 36.02
CA SER A 50 1.41 7.24 36.13
C SER A 50 0.71 5.87 36.20
N ASN A 51 -0.58 5.91 36.55
CA ASN A 51 -1.51 4.84 36.19
C ASN A 51 -1.62 4.70 34.65
N TRP A 52 -2.21 3.61 34.18
CA TRP A 52 -2.45 3.40 32.75
C TRP A 52 -3.36 4.47 32.16
N ALA A 53 -2.80 5.27 31.26
CA ALA A 53 -3.49 6.33 30.53
C ALA A 53 -4.12 5.80 29.25
N ARG A 54 -5.40 6.12 29.05
CA ARG A 54 -6.06 5.91 27.74
C ARG A 54 -5.57 6.94 26.74
N ILE A 55 -5.51 6.57 25.47
CA ILE A 55 -5.06 7.46 24.38
C ILE A 55 -6.27 7.90 23.56
N VAL A 56 -6.37 9.21 23.31
CA VAL A 56 -7.29 9.77 22.32
C VAL A 56 -6.80 9.37 20.94
N THR A 57 -7.66 8.71 20.18
CA THR A 57 -7.41 8.32 18.79
C THR A 57 -8.45 8.93 17.86
N PHE A 58 -8.11 9.06 16.58
CA PHE A 58 -8.98 9.60 15.54
C PHE A 58 -10.33 8.87 15.44
N MET A 59 -10.34 7.55 15.61
CA MET A 59 -11.55 6.74 15.64
C MET A 59 -11.32 5.49 16.47
N ALA A 60 -12.30 5.12 17.31
CA ALA A 60 -12.28 3.89 18.10
C ALA A 60 -13.66 3.23 18.11
N GLY A 61 -13.69 1.90 18.09
CA GLY A 61 -14.89 1.09 18.24
C GLY A 61 -14.55 -0.39 18.32
N LYS A 62 -15.57 -1.24 18.52
CA LYS A 62 -15.37 -2.69 18.49
C LYS A 62 -14.75 -3.11 17.14
N GLU A 63 -13.54 -3.67 17.20
CA GLU A 63 -12.75 -4.21 16.07
C GLU A 63 -12.46 -3.22 14.92
N ARG A 64 -12.44 -1.91 15.20
CA ARG A 64 -12.12 -0.87 14.21
C ARG A 64 -11.53 0.38 14.87
N GLY A 65 -10.71 1.12 14.14
CA GLY A 65 -10.14 2.38 14.62
C GLY A 65 -8.79 2.71 14.00
N ALA A 66 -8.20 3.80 14.48
CA ALA A 66 -6.79 4.14 14.22
C ALA A 66 -5.94 3.68 15.41
N PHE A 67 -4.93 2.85 15.16
CA PHE A 67 -4.04 2.32 16.19
C PHE A 67 -2.62 2.84 15.98
N PHE A 68 -2.29 3.94 16.65
CA PHE A 68 -0.96 4.55 16.68
C PHE A 68 -0.54 4.67 18.14
N LEU A 69 0.07 3.60 18.65
CA LEU A 69 0.54 3.54 20.04
C LEU A 69 1.90 4.26 20.13
N PRO A 70 2.05 5.24 21.02
CA PRO A 70 3.34 5.85 21.31
C PRO A 70 4.39 4.81 21.75
N GLU A 71 5.63 5.04 21.34
CA GLU A 71 6.77 4.24 21.75
C GLU A 71 7.25 4.64 23.15
N ILE A 72 8.04 3.77 23.77
CA ILE A 72 8.75 4.15 25.00
C ILE A 72 9.70 5.31 24.66
N ASP A 73 9.78 6.27 25.57
CA ASP A 73 10.52 7.53 25.47
C ASP A 73 9.88 8.61 24.57
N ASP A 74 8.77 8.33 23.88
CA ASP A 74 8.01 9.37 23.16
C ASP A 74 7.43 10.41 24.13
N GLU A 75 7.50 11.68 23.74
CA GLU A 75 6.84 12.78 24.45
C GLU A 75 5.37 12.90 24.04
N VAL A 76 4.48 12.97 25.04
CA VAL A 76 3.03 13.02 24.87
C VAL A 76 2.41 14.13 25.72
N LEU A 77 1.26 14.63 25.27
CA LEU A 77 0.46 15.59 26.00
C LEU A 77 -0.60 14.84 26.83
N VAL A 78 -0.62 15.11 28.14
CA VAL A 78 -1.42 14.38 29.12
C VAL A 78 -2.45 15.32 29.76
N ALA A 79 -3.70 14.88 29.81
CA ALA A 79 -4.79 15.50 30.55
C ALA A 79 -5.24 14.57 31.70
N PHE A 80 -5.94 15.14 32.67
CA PHE A 80 -6.39 14.41 33.86
C PHE A 80 -7.89 14.57 34.05
N GLU A 81 -8.63 13.48 34.23
CA GLU A 81 -10.09 13.52 34.42
C GLU A 81 -10.46 14.29 35.69
N PHE A 82 -11.22 15.38 35.53
CA PHE A 82 -11.53 16.35 36.58
C PHE A 82 -10.31 16.88 37.36
N GLY A 83 -9.12 16.82 36.74
CA GLY A 83 -7.84 17.20 37.32
C GLY A 83 -7.22 16.18 38.27
N ASP A 84 -7.76 14.96 38.37
CA ASP A 84 -7.18 13.88 39.19
C ASP A 84 -5.99 13.23 38.47
N ILE A 85 -4.79 13.44 39.03
CA ILE A 85 -3.52 12.91 38.48
C ILE A 85 -3.53 11.38 38.34
N ASN A 86 -4.35 10.67 39.11
CA ASN A 86 -4.47 9.22 39.06
C ASN A 86 -5.31 8.72 37.87
N MET A 87 -6.00 9.63 37.15
CA MET A 87 -6.86 9.32 36.01
C MET A 87 -6.34 10.00 34.73
N PRO A 88 -5.16 9.61 34.22
CA PRO A 88 -4.54 10.24 33.06
C PRO A 88 -5.14 9.82 31.73
N TYR A 89 -5.09 10.73 30.76
CA TYR A 89 -5.42 10.53 29.36
C TYR A 89 -4.33 11.16 28.50
N VAL A 90 -3.78 10.41 27.56
CA VAL A 90 -2.94 10.96 26.50
C VAL A 90 -3.86 11.54 25.44
N ILE A 91 -3.70 12.82 25.15
CA ILE A 91 -4.55 13.56 24.20
C ILE A 91 -3.82 13.91 22.89
N GLY A 92 -2.52 13.59 22.81
CA GLY A 92 -1.70 13.75 21.60
C GLY A 92 -0.23 13.43 21.86
N SER A 93 0.54 13.35 20.78
CA SER A 93 2.01 13.22 20.82
C SER A 93 2.66 14.54 20.43
N LEU A 94 3.87 14.78 20.93
CA LEU A 94 4.60 16.02 20.73
C LEU A 94 5.96 15.73 20.09
N TRP A 95 6.30 16.50 19.04
CA TRP A 95 7.70 16.62 18.64
C TRP A 95 8.42 17.58 19.57
N ASN A 96 9.72 17.37 19.75
CA ASN A 96 10.56 18.18 20.63
C ASN A 96 11.94 18.44 19.99
N GLY A 97 12.89 18.96 20.78
CA GLY A 97 14.25 19.27 20.29
C GLY A 97 15.09 18.05 19.87
N ILE A 98 14.70 16.86 20.32
CA ILE A 98 15.35 15.57 20.05
C ILE A 98 14.55 14.83 18.96
N ASP A 99 13.27 14.56 19.23
CA ASP A 99 12.33 13.87 18.33
C ASP A 99 11.66 14.90 17.42
N LYS A 100 12.31 15.18 16.30
CA LYS A 100 11.85 16.18 15.33
C LYS A 100 10.73 15.66 14.44
N SER A 101 9.96 16.59 13.88
CA SER A 101 9.02 16.32 12.78
C SER A 101 9.71 15.54 11.64
N PRO A 102 9.01 14.58 11.00
CA PRO A 102 9.58 13.80 9.89
C PRO A 102 9.81 14.62 8.62
N GLU A 103 9.19 15.80 8.51
CA GLU A 103 9.32 16.70 7.36
C GLU A 103 9.58 18.14 7.85
N ASP A 104 10.29 18.91 7.02
CA ASP A 104 10.59 20.32 7.26
C ASP A 104 9.53 21.22 6.61
N ASN A 105 9.23 22.35 7.27
CA ASN A 105 8.35 23.40 6.73
C ASN A 105 9.01 24.79 6.87
N SER A 106 10.34 24.87 6.78
CA SER A 106 11.07 26.14 6.88
C SER A 106 10.66 27.17 5.83
N ASN A 107 10.14 26.72 4.68
CA ASN A 107 9.62 27.60 3.62
C ASN A 107 8.21 28.15 3.88
N GLY A 108 7.50 27.66 4.91
CA GLY A 108 6.17 28.10 5.31
C GLY A 108 5.02 27.72 4.38
N LYS A 109 5.26 26.94 3.32
CA LYS A 109 4.22 26.57 2.33
C LYS A 109 3.35 25.40 2.76
N ASN A 110 3.87 24.52 3.62
CA ASN A 110 3.16 23.35 4.13
C ASN A 110 2.63 22.42 3.02
N ASN A 111 3.44 22.21 1.99
CA ASN A 111 3.05 21.37 0.85
C ASN A 111 3.04 19.87 1.20
N ILE A 112 3.84 19.45 2.18
CA ILE A 112 4.03 18.02 2.47
C ILE A 112 3.20 17.62 3.68
N ARG A 113 2.29 16.66 3.49
CA ARG A 113 1.55 16.00 4.56
C ARG A 113 1.94 14.53 4.58
N VAL A 114 2.40 14.04 5.73
CA VAL A 114 2.99 12.70 5.80
C VAL A 114 2.50 11.92 7.02
N ILE A 115 2.33 10.62 6.83
CA ILE A 115 2.33 9.62 7.90
C ILE A 115 3.60 8.80 7.71
N LYS A 116 4.51 8.85 8.70
CA LYS A 116 5.76 8.08 8.68
C LYS A 116 5.79 7.15 9.88
N SER A 117 5.95 5.85 9.61
CA SER A 117 6.13 4.84 10.66
C SER A 117 7.56 4.83 11.20
N ARG A 118 7.76 4.27 12.40
CA ARG A 118 9.09 4.08 13.02
C ARG A 118 10.11 3.40 12.09
N SER A 119 9.67 2.44 11.29
CA SER A 119 10.55 1.72 10.35
C SER A 119 10.88 2.51 9.08
N GLY A 120 10.23 3.65 8.85
CA GLY A 120 10.47 4.50 7.68
C GLY A 120 9.46 4.34 6.53
N HIS A 121 8.39 3.54 6.68
CA HIS A 121 7.30 3.52 5.68
C HIS A 121 6.53 4.83 5.67
N ILE A 122 6.13 5.29 4.49
CA ILE A 122 5.57 6.61 4.23
C ILE A 122 4.25 6.50 3.47
N ILE A 123 3.26 7.28 3.92
CA ILE A 123 2.13 7.74 3.10
C ILE A 123 2.25 9.25 3.00
N ARG A 124 2.39 9.81 1.80
CA ARG A 124 2.61 11.24 1.56
C ARG A 124 1.59 11.83 0.60
N LEU A 125 1.09 13.01 0.95
CA LEU A 125 0.41 13.93 0.03
C LEU A 125 1.34 15.12 -0.20
N ASP A 126 1.69 15.37 -1.45
CA ASP A 126 2.46 16.55 -1.88
C ASP A 126 1.50 17.52 -2.58
N ASP A 127 1.23 18.65 -1.93
CA ASP A 127 0.37 19.75 -2.41
C ASP A 127 1.20 20.81 -3.17
N THR A 128 2.42 20.50 -3.62
CA THR A 128 3.23 21.43 -4.41
C THR A 128 2.55 21.74 -5.73
N GLU A 129 2.18 23.00 -5.92
CA GLU A 129 1.49 23.51 -7.10
C GLU A 129 2.15 23.03 -8.41
N ASN A 130 1.35 22.45 -9.31
CA ASN A 130 1.77 21.88 -10.60
C ASN A 130 2.74 20.67 -10.48
N ASN A 131 2.80 20.02 -9.33
CA ASN A 131 3.58 18.81 -9.07
C ASN A 131 2.94 17.94 -7.98
N GLU A 132 1.61 17.99 -7.87
CA GLU A 132 0.87 17.35 -6.79
C GLU A 132 0.91 15.83 -6.92
N LYS A 133 1.11 15.13 -5.79
CA LYS A 133 1.27 13.66 -5.76
C LYS A 133 0.65 13.00 -4.54
N ILE A 134 0.26 11.75 -4.71
CA ILE A 134 -0.03 10.81 -3.61
C ILE A 134 0.99 9.68 -3.69
N GLU A 135 1.72 9.42 -2.62
CA GLU A 135 2.79 8.43 -2.57
C GLU A 135 2.59 7.43 -1.42
N ILE A 136 2.81 6.15 -1.70
CA ILE A 136 2.94 5.08 -0.70
C ILE A 136 4.29 4.41 -0.92
N ILE A 137 5.18 4.52 0.06
CA ILE A 137 6.60 4.18 -0.08
C ILE A 137 7.02 3.28 1.09
N ASP A 138 7.69 2.17 0.77
CA ASP A 138 8.28 1.31 1.79
C ASP A 138 9.59 1.88 2.35
N LYS A 139 10.08 1.34 3.47
CA LYS A 139 11.32 1.82 4.10
C LYS A 139 12.57 1.74 3.21
N THR A 140 12.55 0.90 2.18
CA THR A 140 13.68 0.74 1.26
C THR A 140 13.64 1.72 0.10
N GLU A 141 12.51 2.42 -0.08
CA GLU A 141 12.22 3.31 -1.20
C GLU A 141 12.27 2.62 -2.57
N LYS A 142 12.18 1.28 -2.58
CA LYS A 142 12.20 0.50 -3.82
C LYS A 142 10.82 0.00 -4.22
N ASN A 143 9.90 -0.11 -3.26
CA ASN A 143 8.52 -0.52 -3.48
C ASN A 143 7.63 0.70 -3.31
N ILE A 144 7.05 1.18 -4.41
CA ILE A 144 6.44 2.50 -4.49
C ILE A 144 5.14 2.45 -5.31
N ILE A 145 4.11 3.14 -4.81
CA ILE A 145 2.92 3.52 -5.59
C ILE A 145 2.84 5.05 -5.64
N ILE A 146 2.73 5.63 -6.83
CA ILE A 146 2.58 7.08 -7.04
C ILE A 146 1.38 7.36 -7.93
N ILE A 147 0.52 8.28 -7.49
CA ILE A 147 -0.45 9.00 -8.32
C ILE A 147 0.15 10.38 -8.58
N ASP A 148 0.50 10.68 -9.83
CA ASP A 148 1.11 11.94 -10.26
C ASP A 148 0.06 12.78 -11.01
N THR A 149 -0.42 13.84 -10.37
CA THR A 149 -1.50 14.69 -10.89
C THR A 149 -1.06 15.47 -12.12
N LYS A 150 0.19 15.97 -12.14
CA LYS A 150 0.74 16.75 -13.26
C LYS A 150 0.81 15.91 -14.54
N LYS A 151 1.28 14.68 -14.42
CA LYS A 151 1.39 13.75 -15.56
C LYS A 151 0.08 13.01 -15.85
N ASN A 152 -0.87 13.04 -14.90
CA ASN A 152 -2.08 12.25 -14.90
C ASN A 152 -1.79 10.74 -15.04
N THR A 153 -0.87 10.23 -14.21
CA THR A 153 -0.42 8.83 -14.26
C THR A 153 -0.48 8.15 -12.90
N ILE A 154 -0.69 6.84 -12.90
CA ILE A 154 -0.47 5.97 -11.74
C ILE A 154 0.70 5.04 -12.06
N SER A 155 1.66 4.93 -11.14
CA SER A 155 2.81 4.03 -11.27
C SER A 155 2.93 3.10 -10.07
N ILE A 156 3.27 1.84 -10.35
CA ILE A 156 3.54 0.81 -9.34
C ILE A 156 4.92 0.24 -9.67
N LYS A 157 5.81 0.27 -8.69
CA LYS A 157 7.21 -0.18 -8.81
C LYS A 157 7.55 -1.11 -7.64
N SER A 158 8.30 -2.17 -7.92
CA SER A 158 8.86 -3.11 -6.96
C SER A 158 10.34 -3.38 -7.28
N ASP A 159 11.18 -3.66 -6.28
CA ASP A 159 12.56 -4.13 -6.48
C ASP A 159 12.61 -5.57 -7.04
N LYS A 160 11.55 -6.34 -6.75
CA LYS A 160 11.43 -7.75 -7.09
C LYS A 160 10.07 -7.99 -7.75
N ASP A 161 9.30 -8.90 -7.20
CA ASP A 161 8.07 -9.39 -7.83
C ASP A 161 6.91 -8.40 -7.64
N ILE A 162 5.99 -8.43 -8.61
CA ILE A 162 4.65 -7.87 -8.53
C ILE A 162 3.70 -9.03 -8.84
N GLU A 163 2.86 -9.43 -7.88
CA GLU A 163 1.89 -10.51 -8.04
C GLU A 163 0.47 -9.95 -8.11
N LEU A 164 -0.27 -10.34 -9.15
CA LEU A 164 -1.68 -9.98 -9.34
C LEU A 164 -2.50 -11.27 -9.42
N SER A 165 -3.39 -11.49 -8.45
CA SER A 165 -4.15 -12.75 -8.34
C SER A 165 -5.63 -12.49 -8.06
N ALA A 166 -6.48 -13.21 -8.79
CA ALA A 166 -7.93 -13.22 -8.59
C ALA A 166 -8.47 -14.66 -8.80
N PRO A 167 -8.22 -15.60 -7.87
CA PRO A 167 -8.48 -17.04 -8.08
C PRO A 167 -9.92 -17.40 -8.44
N ASN A 168 -10.87 -16.57 -8.00
CA ASN A 168 -12.30 -16.73 -8.26
C ASN A 168 -12.88 -15.55 -9.06
N GLY A 169 -12.02 -14.73 -9.69
CA GLY A 169 -12.39 -13.46 -10.32
C GLY A 169 -11.77 -13.26 -11.70
N LYS A 170 -11.87 -12.03 -12.21
CA LYS A 170 -11.35 -11.62 -13.52
C LYS A 170 -10.41 -10.43 -13.36
N ILE A 171 -9.28 -10.47 -14.06
CA ILE A 171 -8.42 -9.30 -14.29
C ILE A 171 -8.70 -8.79 -15.71
N SER A 172 -9.01 -7.51 -15.87
CA SER A 172 -9.34 -6.87 -17.15
C SER A 172 -8.38 -5.72 -17.43
N MET A 173 -7.91 -5.58 -18.68
CA MET A 173 -7.05 -4.48 -19.11
C MET A 173 -7.59 -3.90 -20.42
N GLU A 174 -7.92 -2.61 -20.40
CA GLU A 174 -8.42 -1.86 -21.56
C GLU A 174 -7.68 -0.53 -21.64
N ALA A 175 -7.03 -0.29 -22.78
CA ALA A 175 -6.24 0.91 -23.02
C ALA A 175 -6.16 1.16 -24.53
N LYS A 176 -5.80 2.40 -24.91
CA LYS A 176 -5.50 2.73 -26.31
C LYS A 176 -4.29 1.93 -26.83
N ASP A 177 -3.25 1.83 -26.01
CA ASP A 177 -2.01 1.11 -26.29
C ASP A 177 -1.63 0.24 -25.08
N ILE A 178 -1.21 -1.00 -25.33
CA ILE A 178 -0.66 -1.91 -24.32
C ILE A 178 0.72 -2.37 -24.77
N GLN A 179 1.72 -2.21 -23.91
CA GLN A 179 3.10 -2.63 -24.17
C GLN A 179 3.61 -3.53 -23.05
N THR A 180 4.15 -4.70 -23.42
CA THR A 180 4.77 -5.64 -22.50
C THR A 180 6.20 -5.92 -22.94
N LYS A 181 7.16 -5.86 -22.02
CA LYS A 181 8.58 -6.16 -22.28
C LYS A 181 9.12 -7.07 -21.18
N SER A 182 9.69 -8.20 -21.58
CA SER A 182 10.43 -9.11 -20.70
C SER A 182 11.79 -9.40 -21.33
N SER A 183 12.86 -9.38 -20.52
CA SER A 183 14.22 -9.66 -20.98
C SER A 183 14.61 -11.14 -20.88
N ALA A 184 13.90 -11.91 -20.05
CA ALA A 184 14.18 -13.32 -19.82
C ALA A 184 13.14 -14.20 -20.53
N SER A 185 11.93 -14.29 -19.98
CA SER A 185 10.86 -15.12 -20.55
C SER A 185 9.47 -14.55 -20.26
N THR A 186 8.49 -15.00 -21.03
CA THR A 186 7.06 -14.77 -20.79
C THR A 186 6.33 -16.09 -20.99
N LYS A 187 5.56 -16.50 -19.98
CA LYS A 187 4.77 -17.74 -20.00
C LYS A 187 3.30 -17.36 -19.86
N ILE A 188 2.45 -17.87 -20.75
CA ILE A 188 1.00 -17.67 -20.71
C ILE A 188 0.38 -19.07 -20.73
N GLU A 189 -0.29 -19.43 -19.64
CA GLU A 189 -1.04 -20.67 -19.52
C GLU A 189 -2.52 -20.35 -19.30
N ALA A 190 -3.37 -20.88 -20.16
CA ALA A 190 -4.80 -20.72 -20.07
C ALA A 190 -5.49 -21.98 -20.62
N MET A 191 -6.68 -22.29 -20.11
CA MET A 191 -7.53 -23.33 -20.72
C MET A 191 -7.95 -22.90 -22.13
N ASP A 192 -8.42 -21.67 -22.27
CA ASP A 192 -8.74 -21.03 -23.54
C ASP A 192 -7.87 -19.79 -23.74
N PHE A 193 -7.22 -19.69 -24.90
CA PHE A 193 -6.45 -18.52 -25.30
C PHE A 193 -6.94 -18.00 -26.66
N GLN A 194 -7.49 -16.78 -26.67
CA GLN A 194 -8.01 -16.15 -27.88
C GLN A 194 -7.30 -14.82 -28.14
N THR A 195 -6.86 -14.62 -29.39
CA THR A 195 -6.29 -13.35 -29.85
C THR A 195 -7.03 -12.89 -31.10
N LYS A 196 -7.39 -11.60 -31.15
CA LYS A 196 -8.04 -10.97 -32.31
C LYS A 196 -7.33 -9.65 -32.62
N SER A 197 -6.85 -9.50 -33.86
CA SER A 197 -6.30 -8.25 -34.38
C SER A 197 -7.03 -7.90 -35.69
N SER A 198 -7.48 -6.66 -35.82
CA SER A 198 -8.22 -6.20 -37.01
C SER A 198 -7.30 -5.76 -38.16
N ALA A 199 -6.04 -5.43 -37.87
CA ALA A 199 -5.10 -4.92 -38.87
C ALA A 199 -4.04 -5.97 -39.20
N SER A 200 -3.17 -6.29 -38.24
CA SER A 200 -2.07 -7.23 -38.45
C SER A 200 -1.59 -7.84 -37.14
N THR A 201 -0.99 -9.02 -37.25
CA THR A 201 -0.18 -9.65 -36.19
C THR A 201 1.20 -9.93 -36.75
N LYS A 202 2.25 -9.48 -36.07
CA LYS A 202 3.65 -9.71 -36.47
C LYS A 202 4.33 -10.55 -35.39
N ILE A 203 4.99 -11.63 -35.81
CA ILE A 203 5.74 -12.52 -34.92
C ILE A 203 7.17 -12.60 -35.47
N GLU A 204 8.13 -12.13 -34.69
CA GLU A 204 9.57 -12.24 -34.97
C GLU A 204 10.20 -13.03 -33.83
N ALA A 205 10.78 -14.18 -34.15
CA ALA A 205 11.46 -15.04 -33.21
C ALA A 205 12.58 -15.79 -33.94
N LEU A 206 13.58 -16.28 -33.19
CA LEU A 206 14.58 -17.18 -33.75
C LEU A 206 13.94 -18.51 -34.17
N ASP A 207 13.08 -19.06 -33.30
CA ASP A 207 12.32 -20.28 -33.52
C ASP A 207 10.85 -20.09 -33.19
N ILE A 208 9.96 -20.72 -33.98
CA ILE A 208 8.52 -20.79 -33.72
C ILE A 208 8.10 -22.26 -33.75
N GLN A 209 7.43 -22.73 -32.68
CA GLN A 209 6.89 -24.08 -32.59
C GLN A 209 5.40 -24.01 -32.26
N ALA A 210 4.59 -24.78 -33.01
CA ALA A 210 3.16 -24.91 -32.77
C ALA A 210 2.77 -26.39 -32.76
N LYS A 211 2.15 -26.84 -31.67
CA LYS A 211 1.69 -28.22 -31.49
C LYS A 211 0.22 -28.22 -31.11
N SER A 212 -0.59 -28.96 -31.86
CA SER A 212 -2.01 -29.24 -31.55
C SER A 212 -2.20 -30.74 -31.45
N SER A 213 -2.97 -31.21 -30.46
CA SER A 213 -3.29 -32.62 -30.26
C SER A 213 -4.46 -33.10 -31.11
N THR A 214 -5.31 -32.19 -31.56
CA THR A 214 -6.55 -32.52 -32.27
C THR A 214 -6.54 -31.94 -33.68
N THR A 215 -6.67 -30.63 -33.82
CA THR A 215 -6.79 -29.98 -35.11
C THR A 215 -6.11 -28.61 -35.06
N THR A 216 -5.45 -28.26 -36.16
CA THR A 216 -4.98 -26.91 -36.44
C THR A 216 -5.71 -26.43 -37.69
N LYS A 217 -6.43 -25.31 -37.60
CA LYS A 217 -7.05 -24.65 -38.76
C LYS A 217 -6.32 -23.35 -39.05
N ILE A 218 -5.87 -23.18 -40.28
CA ILE A 218 -5.24 -21.95 -40.77
C ILE A 218 -6.00 -21.57 -42.05
N GLU A 219 -6.65 -20.41 -42.01
CA GLU A 219 -7.47 -19.92 -43.12
C GLU A 219 -6.95 -18.54 -43.53
N ALA A 220 -6.69 -18.36 -44.83
CA ALA A 220 -6.34 -17.08 -45.41
C ALA A 220 -7.27 -16.84 -46.61
N SER A 221 -8.12 -15.81 -46.53
CA SER A 221 -9.13 -15.56 -47.56
C SER A 221 -8.55 -15.00 -48.87
N ALA A 222 -7.46 -14.24 -48.78
CA ALA A 222 -6.82 -13.62 -49.94
C ALA A 222 -5.59 -14.40 -50.42
N LYS A 223 -4.59 -14.57 -49.54
CA LYS A 223 -3.31 -15.20 -49.88
C LYS A 223 -2.64 -15.76 -48.63
N MET A 224 -2.02 -16.92 -48.78
CA MET A 224 -1.04 -17.46 -47.84
C MET A 224 0.30 -17.53 -48.55
N ASP A 225 1.33 -16.86 -48.00
CA ASP A 225 2.71 -16.93 -48.48
C ASP A 225 3.55 -17.73 -47.50
N ILE A 226 4.25 -18.75 -47.99
CA ILE A 226 5.19 -19.55 -47.20
C ILE A 226 6.53 -19.50 -47.93
N LYS A 227 7.57 -19.00 -47.25
CA LYS A 227 8.94 -18.96 -47.77
C LYS A 227 9.88 -19.56 -46.74
N ALA A 228 10.57 -20.62 -47.12
CA ALA A 228 11.61 -21.26 -46.33
C ALA A 228 12.66 -21.85 -47.29
N ALA A 229 13.87 -22.13 -46.78
CA ALA A 229 14.87 -22.86 -47.55
C ALA A 229 14.45 -24.32 -47.79
N MET A 230 13.70 -24.89 -46.83
CA MET A 230 13.16 -26.24 -46.87
C MET A 230 11.78 -26.25 -46.20
N ILE A 231 10.85 -27.02 -46.76
CA ILE A 231 9.52 -27.25 -46.18
C ILE A 231 9.32 -28.76 -46.10
N ASP A 232 9.23 -29.28 -44.87
CA ASP A 232 8.92 -30.68 -44.62
C ASP A 232 7.46 -30.85 -44.22
N VAL A 233 6.76 -31.76 -44.89
CA VAL A 233 5.38 -32.13 -44.56
C VAL A 233 5.28 -33.63 -44.36
N ASN A 234 5.05 -34.05 -43.12
CA ASN A 234 4.93 -35.46 -42.74
C ASN A 234 3.50 -35.76 -42.30
N ALA A 235 2.75 -36.47 -43.14
CA ALA A 235 1.42 -36.97 -42.82
C ALA A 235 1.46 -38.49 -42.63
N SER A 236 1.03 -38.99 -41.46
CA SER A 236 0.88 -40.43 -41.22
C SER A 236 -0.36 -41.03 -41.87
N GLY A 237 -1.37 -40.18 -42.13
CA GLY A 237 -2.57 -40.51 -42.91
C GLY A 237 -2.57 -39.82 -44.27
N ILE A 238 -3.77 -39.59 -44.81
CA ILE A 238 -3.95 -38.98 -46.13
C ILE A 238 -3.62 -37.48 -46.08
N MET A 239 -2.72 -37.05 -46.96
CA MET A 239 -2.52 -35.64 -47.28
C MET A 239 -3.39 -35.27 -48.49
N ASN A 240 -4.29 -34.29 -48.33
CA ASN A 240 -5.10 -33.75 -49.43
C ASN A 240 -4.59 -32.35 -49.80
N ILE A 241 -4.20 -32.17 -51.06
CA ILE A 241 -3.86 -30.87 -51.63
C ILE A 241 -4.85 -30.61 -52.77
N LYS A 242 -5.58 -29.49 -52.70
CA LYS A 242 -6.58 -29.11 -53.70
C LYS A 242 -6.40 -27.65 -54.09
N GLY A 243 -6.45 -27.37 -55.38
CA GLY A 243 -6.43 -26.04 -55.96
C GLY A 243 -6.99 -26.08 -57.37
N SER A 244 -7.49 -24.96 -57.88
CA SER A 244 -7.92 -24.85 -59.28
C SER A 244 -6.75 -25.00 -60.26
N LEU A 245 -5.55 -24.59 -59.84
CA LEU A 245 -4.28 -24.78 -60.53
C LEU A 245 -3.18 -25.10 -59.51
N LEU A 246 -2.40 -26.15 -59.77
CA LEU A 246 -1.20 -26.50 -59.01
C LEU A 246 0.01 -26.37 -59.93
N ASN A 247 0.97 -25.55 -59.53
CA ASN A 247 2.20 -25.32 -60.29
C ASN A 247 3.39 -25.85 -59.49
N LEU A 248 4.07 -26.85 -60.03
CA LEU A 248 5.24 -27.49 -59.43
C LEU A 248 6.40 -27.31 -60.42
N ASN A 249 7.37 -26.46 -60.06
CA ASN A 249 8.57 -26.21 -60.87
C ASN A 249 9.82 -26.37 -60.03
#